data_AF-A0A2V9V3H7-F1
#
_entry.id   AF-A0A2V9V3H7-F1
#
_cell.length_a   1.000
_cell.length_b   1.000
_cell.length_c   1.000
_cell.angle_alpha   90.00
_cell.angle_beta   90.00
_cell.angle_gamma   90.00
#
_symmetry.space_group_name_H-M   'P 1'
#
loop_
_entity.id
_entity.type
_entity.pdbx_description
1 polymer ?
#
loop_
_entity_poly.entity_id
_entity_poly.type
_entity_poly.pdbx_seq_one_letter_code
_entity_poly.pdbx_strand_id
1 'polypeptide(L)'
;MARQWARNETTVWDIGANVGLFSFAAAALGSRVLAVEADVWLASLLHRSVLLNGAPVTVLAAAVADTPGITSLHFSEEGKSSNSLLGAGPAQTVVTITLDWIL
;
A
#
# COMPACT_ATOMS: atom_id res chain seq x y z
N MET A 1 13.98 -6.41 -10.13
CA MET A 1 13.69 -6.20 -8.70
C MET A 1 12.79 -7.30 -8.15
N ALA A 2 11.47 -7.33 -8.42
CA ALA A 2 10.57 -8.35 -7.85
C ALA A 2 11.03 -9.81 -8.06
N ARG A 3 11.42 -10.20 -9.29
CA ARG A 3 11.90 -11.56 -9.61
C ARG A 3 13.14 -12.03 -8.84
N GLN A 4 13.91 -11.13 -8.22
CA GLN A 4 15.10 -11.53 -7.44
C GLN A 4 14.71 -12.06 -6.05
N TRP A 5 13.55 -11.64 -5.53
CA TRP A 5 13.15 -11.90 -4.15
C TRP A 5 11.79 -12.60 -4.03
N ALA A 6 10.85 -12.31 -4.92
CA ALA A 6 9.54 -12.93 -4.97
C ALA A 6 9.63 -14.32 -5.62
N ARG A 7 9.13 -15.32 -4.89
CA ARG A 7 9.03 -16.72 -5.30
C ARG A 7 7.83 -17.35 -4.58
N ASN A 8 7.51 -18.60 -4.91
CA ASN A 8 6.49 -19.35 -4.17
C ASN A 8 6.82 -19.32 -2.66
N GLU A 9 5.79 -19.14 -1.85
CA GLU A 9 5.83 -19.15 -0.37
C GLU A 9 6.50 -17.94 0.30
N THR A 10 6.99 -16.94 -0.45
CA THR A 10 7.45 -15.69 0.17
C THR A 10 6.28 -14.75 0.50
N THR A 11 6.37 -14.07 1.63
CA THR A 11 5.47 -12.97 1.99
C THR A 11 6.12 -11.65 1.60
N VAL A 12 5.41 -10.80 0.85
CA VAL A 12 5.87 -9.49 0.40
C VAL A 12 4.99 -8.42 1.01
N TRP A 13 5.61 -7.42 1.65
CA TRP A 13 4.94 -6.21 2.11
C TRP A 13 5.29 -5.07 1.14
N ASP A 14 4.28 -4.53 0.46
CA ASP A 14 4.41 -3.43 -0.49
C ASP A 14 3.91 -2.14 0.18
N ILE A 15 4.82 -1.32 0.71
CA ILE A 15 4.51 -0.12 1.49
C ILE A 15 4.45 1.09 0.56
N GLY A 16 3.33 1.80 0.57
CA GLY A 16 3.05 2.82 -0.45
C GLY A 16 2.73 2.17 -1.79
N ALA A 17 1.88 1.14 -1.76
CA ALA A 17 1.60 0.27 -2.91
C ALA A 17 1.07 1.02 -4.14
N ASN A 18 0.52 2.22 -3.95
CA ASN A 18 -0.01 3.09 -4.99
C ASN A 18 -1.05 2.35 -5.86
N VAL A 19 -0.85 2.28 -7.18
CA VAL A 19 -1.68 1.49 -8.11
C VAL A 19 -1.35 -0.01 -8.14
N GLY A 20 -0.38 -0.48 -7.33
CA GLY A 20 -0.12 -1.90 -7.10
C GLY A 20 0.87 -2.55 -8.05
N LEU A 21 1.72 -1.76 -8.71
CA LEU A 21 2.69 -2.26 -9.69
C LEU A 21 3.55 -3.41 -9.12
N PHE A 22 4.09 -3.24 -7.90
CA PHE A 22 4.90 -4.26 -7.26
C PHE A 22 4.06 -5.36 -6.63
N SER A 23 2.94 -5.00 -6.01
CA SER A 23 1.99 -5.94 -5.44
C SER A 23 1.55 -7.02 -6.43
N PHE A 24 1.05 -6.63 -7.61
CA PHE A 24 0.57 -7.59 -8.60
C PHE A 24 1.71 -8.35 -9.28
N ALA A 25 2.87 -7.69 -9.47
CA ALA A 25 4.05 -8.37 -10.00
C ALA A 25 4.55 -9.49 -9.06
N ALA A 26 4.56 -9.24 -7.75
CA ALA A 26 4.95 -10.24 -6.75
C ALA A 26 3.90 -11.37 -6.63
N ALA A 27 2.62 -11.02 -6.65
CA ALA A 27 1.53 -12.00 -6.63
C ALA A 27 1.57 -12.94 -7.85
N ALA A 28 1.86 -12.40 -9.04
CA ALA A 28 2.02 -13.19 -10.27
C ALA A 28 3.22 -14.16 -10.23
N LEU A 29 4.18 -13.93 -9.32
CA LEU A 29 5.33 -14.81 -9.07
C LEU A 29 5.07 -15.83 -7.94
N GLY A 30 3.83 -15.90 -7.43
CA GLY A 30 3.41 -16.86 -6.41
C GLY A 30 3.63 -16.44 -4.96
N SER A 31 3.97 -15.17 -4.73
CA SER A 31 4.08 -14.63 -3.37
C SER A 31 2.72 -14.27 -2.77
N ARG A 32 2.61 -14.35 -1.43
CA ARG A 32 1.50 -13.75 -0.68
C ARG A 32 1.83 -12.28 -0.43
N VAL A 33 0.94 -11.37 -0.79
CA VAL A 33 1.24 -9.94 -0.74
C VAL A 33 0.33 -9.23 0.26
N LEU A 34 0.92 -8.37 1.09
CA LEU A 34 0.22 -7.32 1.83
C LEU A 34 0.57 -5.98 1.19
N ALA A 35 -0.40 -5.36 0.53
CA ALA A 35 -0.30 -4.04 -0.06
C ALA A 35 -0.81 -2.99 0.94
N VAL A 36 0.06 -2.07 1.38
CA VAL A 36 -0.28 -0.99 2.30
C VAL A 36 -0.30 0.32 1.53
N GLU A 37 -1.45 0.99 1.50
CA GLU A 37 -1.63 2.26 0.79
C GLU A 37 -2.44 3.24 1.63
N ALA A 38 -1.94 4.47 1.74
CA ALA A 38 -2.53 5.51 2.58
C ALA A 38 -3.70 6.23 1.88
N ASP A 39 -3.59 6.47 0.58
CA ASP A 39 -4.64 7.11 -0.22
C ASP A 39 -5.81 6.13 -0.42
N VAL A 40 -6.93 6.39 0.24
CA VAL A 40 -8.06 5.44 0.28
C VAL A 40 -8.69 5.20 -1.10
N TRP A 41 -8.53 6.14 -2.03
CA TRP A 41 -9.01 5.96 -3.40
C TRP A 41 -8.12 4.97 -4.15
N LEU A 42 -6.79 5.08 -4.01
CA LEU A 42 -5.85 4.10 -4.55
C LEU A 42 -6.05 2.71 -3.90
N ALA A 43 -6.19 2.65 -2.58
CA ALA A 43 -6.50 1.41 -1.87
C ALA A 43 -7.80 0.75 -2.37
N SER A 44 -8.83 1.54 -2.68
CA SER A 44 -10.07 1.03 -3.27
C SER A 44 -9.87 0.47 -4.68
N LEU A 45 -9.04 1.11 -5.51
CA LEU A 45 -8.67 0.57 -6.82
C LEU A 45 -7.90 -0.75 -6.72
N LEU A 46 -6.96 -0.85 -5.77
CA LEU A 46 -6.26 -2.10 -5.48
C LEU A 46 -7.26 -3.20 -5.10
N HIS A 47 -8.16 -2.91 -4.15
CA HIS A 47 -9.15 -3.89 -3.70
C HIS A 47 -10.05 -4.38 -4.84
N ARG A 48 -10.52 -3.47 -5.70
CA ARG A 48 -11.30 -3.84 -6.90
C ARG A 48 -10.49 -4.71 -7.86
N SER A 49 -9.22 -4.38 -8.06
CA SER A 49 -8.31 -5.14 -8.93
C SER A 49 -8.06 -6.55 -8.38
N VAL A 50 -7.92 -6.69 -7.06
CA VAL A 50 -7.82 -7.99 -6.39
C VAL A 50 -9.06 -8.84 -6.65
N LEU A 51 -10.25 -8.28 -6.40
CA LEU A 51 -11.52 -8.99 -6.57
C LEU A 51 -11.75 -9.43 -8.02
N LEU A 52 -11.48 -8.55 -8.98
CA LEU A 52 -11.69 -8.85 -10.41
C LEU A 52 -10.73 -9.91 -10.96
N ASN A 53 -9.52 -10.03 -10.39
CA ASN A 53 -8.48 -10.93 -10.90
C ASN A 53 -8.25 -12.17 -10.02
N GLY A 54 -8.87 -12.26 -8.84
CA GLY A 54 -8.61 -13.32 -7.87
C GLY A 54 -7.15 -13.35 -7.39
N ALA A 55 -6.49 -12.19 -7.34
CA ALA A 55 -5.07 -12.11 -7.00
C ALA A 55 -4.83 -12.36 -5.50
N PRO A 56 -3.75 -13.07 -5.09
CA PRO A 56 -3.43 -13.33 -3.68
C PRO A 56 -2.79 -12.10 -2.98
N VAL A 57 -3.46 -10.96 -3.05
CA VAL A 57 -3.04 -9.68 -2.46
C VAL A 57 -4.06 -9.26 -1.41
N THR A 58 -3.61 -9.03 -0.18
CA THR A 58 -4.40 -8.38 0.87
C THR A 58 -4.11 -6.88 0.83
N VAL A 59 -5.14 -6.04 0.84
CA VAL A 59 -5.01 -4.57 0.80
C VAL A 59 -5.32 -3.99 2.17
N LEU A 60 -4.42 -3.18 2.70
CA LEU A 60 -4.57 -2.45 3.95
C LEU A 60 -4.53 -0.94 3.66
N ALA A 61 -5.68 -0.28 3.87
CA ALA A 61 -5.82 1.16 3.69
C ALA A 61 -5.31 1.89 4.95
N ALA A 62 -3.99 2.11 5.02
CA ALA A 62 -3.33 2.76 6.13
C ALA A 62 -1.99 3.37 5.69
N ALA A 63 -1.52 4.36 6.43
CA ALA A 63 -0.18 4.89 6.30
C ALA A 63 0.75 4.22 7.31
N VAL A 64 1.99 3.91 6.91
CA VAL A 64 3.03 3.48 7.85
C VAL A 64 3.66 4.72 8.50
N ALA A 65 3.72 4.73 9.83
CA ALA A 65 4.31 5.79 10.64
C ALA A 65 5.09 5.22 11.83
N ASP A 66 5.69 6.09 12.66
CA ASP A 66 6.38 5.72 13.89
C ASP A 66 5.41 5.45 15.06
N THR A 67 4.16 5.86 14.94
CA THR A 67 3.12 5.71 15.95
C THR A 67 1.75 5.37 15.32
N PRO A 68 0.98 4.42 15.89
CA PRO A 68 -0.38 4.17 15.45
C PRO A 68 -1.30 5.34 15.83
N GLY A 69 -2.29 5.64 14.98
CA GLY A 69 -3.16 6.78 15.20
C GLY A 69 -3.97 7.20 13.98
N ILE A 70 -4.36 8.46 13.97
CA ILE A 70 -5.08 9.09 12.87
C ILE A 70 -4.34 10.38 12.54
N THR A 71 -4.05 10.61 11.26
CA THR A 71 -3.35 11.81 10.80
C THR A 71 -3.84 12.27 9.42
N SER A 72 -3.21 13.30 8.88
CA SER A 72 -3.47 13.84 7.55
C SER A 72 -2.43 13.34 6.55
N LEU A 73 -2.90 12.72 5.45
CA LEU A 73 -2.11 12.49 4.24
C LEU A 73 -2.28 13.70 3.33
N HIS A 74 -1.22 14.47 3.15
CA HIS A 74 -1.19 15.64 2.28
C HIS A 74 -1.00 15.25 0.82
N PHE A 75 -1.76 15.90 -0.06
CA PHE A 75 -1.71 15.66 -1.50
C PHE A 75 -0.69 16.56 -2.18
N SER A 76 0.16 15.96 -3.01
CA SER A 76 1.16 16.65 -3.82
C SER A 76 0.61 17.01 -5.21
N GLU A 77 1.03 18.15 -5.76
CA GLU A 77 0.71 18.55 -7.13
C GLU A 77 1.50 17.76 -8.17
N GLU A 78 2.63 17.18 -7.77
CA GLU A 78 3.51 16.33 -8.57
C GLU A 78 2.95 14.90 -8.75
N GLY A 79 1.83 14.57 -8.11
CA GLY A 79 1.10 13.32 -8.28
C GLY A 79 1.08 12.45 -7.03
N LYS A 80 0.23 11.41 -7.06
CA LYS A 80 -0.08 10.59 -5.88
C LYS A 80 1.12 9.83 -5.29
N SER A 81 2.17 9.58 -6.06
CA SER A 81 3.42 8.97 -5.58
C SER A 81 4.19 9.86 -4.60
N SER A 82 3.84 11.14 -4.54
CA SER A 82 4.50 12.16 -3.72
C SER A 82 3.63 12.61 -2.55
N ASN A 83 2.50 11.93 -2.29
CA ASN A 83 1.67 12.16 -1.10
C ASN A 83 2.46 11.80 0.16
N SER A 84 2.28 12.56 1.23
CA SER A 84 3.10 12.44 2.45
C SER A 84 2.31 12.80 3.71
N LEU A 85 2.71 12.20 4.85
CA LEU A 85 2.19 12.58 6.18
C LEU A 85 2.76 13.92 6.67
N LEU A 86 3.83 14.40 6.02
CA LEU A 86 4.43 15.70 6.28
C LEU A 86 4.13 16.61 5.09
N GLY A 87 3.38 17.68 5.31
CA GLY A 87 3.02 18.62 4.27
C GLY A 87 2.09 19.73 4.75
N ALA A 88 1.56 20.46 3.78
CA ALA A 88 0.55 21.49 3.97
C ALA A 88 -0.45 21.45 2.81
N GLY A 89 -1.60 22.10 2.96
CA GLY A 89 -2.63 22.14 1.92
C GLY A 89 -3.62 20.97 2.00
N PRO A 90 -4.32 20.64 0.89
CA PRO A 90 -5.34 19.61 0.85
C PRO A 90 -4.84 18.27 1.38
N ALA A 91 -5.65 17.64 2.24
CA ALA A 91 -5.29 16.38 2.87
C ALA A 91 -6.50 15.49 3.07
N GLN A 92 -6.24 14.19 3.20
CA GLN A 92 -7.19 13.18 3.61
C GLN A 92 -6.84 12.64 4.99
N THR A 93 -7.83 12.50 5.85
CA THR A 93 -7.66 11.79 7.12
C THR A 93 -7.42 10.31 6.87
N VAL A 94 -6.35 9.77 7.43
CA VAL A 94 -5.92 8.37 7.28
C VAL A 94 -5.58 7.78 8.64
N VAL A 95 -5.69 6.45 8.73
CA VAL A 95 -5.20 5.69 9.88
C VAL A 95 -3.69 5.44 9.69
N THR A 96 -2.92 5.61 10.75
CA THR A 96 -1.51 5.22 10.80
C THR A 96 -1.30 3.94 11.59
N ILE A 97 -0.33 3.15 11.15
CA ILE A 97 0.12 1.91 11.78
C ILE A 97 1.65 1.87 11.81
N THR A 98 2.23 1.09 12.70
CA THR A 98 3.64 0.75 12.66
C THR A 98 3.83 -0.61 11.99
N LEU A 99 5.03 -0.91 11.48
CA LEU A 99 5.29 -2.19 10.79
C LEU A 99 5.23 -3.39 11.75
N ASP A 100 5.70 -3.23 12.97
CA ASP A 100 5.67 -4.25 14.01
C ASP A 100 4.25 -4.60 14.49
N TRP A 101 3.28 -3.69 14.30
CA TRP A 101 1.87 -3.97 14.58
C TRP A 101 1.24 -4.96 13.59
N ILE A 102 1.84 -5.15 12.42
CA ILE A 102 1.30 -6.01 11.34
C ILE A 102 1.92 -7.42 11.36
N LEU A 103 2.79 -7.72 12.33
CA LEU A 103 3.45 -9.04 12.50
C LEU A 103 2.51 -10.08 13.13
#